data_AF-A0A0E9M2M2-F1
#
_entry.id   AF-A0A0E9M2M2-F1
#
_cell.length_a   1.000
_cell.length_b   1.000
_cell.length_c   1.000
_cell.angle_alpha   90.00
_cell.angle_beta   90.00
_cell.angle_gamma   90.00
#
_symmetry.space_group_name_H-M   'P 1'
#
loop_
_entity.id
_entity.type
_entity.pdbx_description
1 polymer ?
#
loop_
_entity_poly.entity_id
_entity_poly.type
_entity_poly.pdbx_seq_one_letter_code
_entity_poly.pdbx_strand_id
1 'polypeptide(L)'
;MILAPHLIKVKKKEVGLPHISEATERQKRDGMCWEKEDELYNDGGAFKITARTSEGIIVTLIADNYYGYSKKEVKTQISYAANLLGNVEEEHAGGAIAFPSYNLGDGFADWNQFAENHLTFDEMVGMYGHIMEEMPEGYAIDKTYRDIIYVPESSVFNLVDQKVSWEKQDKAFSIRLNPKCTYISPAGYKVRMSKNPYVPSWRLIGTAAEGTFCHKLHCFGGWKIGNFQVHQRCHHLWSVFHCRL
;
A
#
# COMPACT_ATOMS: atom_id res chain seq x y z
N MET A 1 14.79 6.58 -20.68
CA MET A 1 13.67 5.93 -21.40
C MET A 1 13.20 6.86 -22.50
N ILE A 2 12.96 6.34 -23.70
CA ILE A 2 12.53 7.12 -24.87
C ILE A 2 11.30 6.43 -25.47
N LEU A 3 10.20 7.18 -25.66
CA LEU A 3 9.02 6.70 -26.36
C LEU A 3 9.18 6.93 -27.87
N ALA A 4 9.11 5.87 -28.65
CA ALA A 4 9.31 5.89 -30.09
C ALA A 4 8.29 4.97 -30.79
N PRO A 5 6.96 5.26 -30.67
CA PRO A 5 5.91 4.40 -31.22
C PRO A 5 5.97 4.24 -32.74
N HIS A 6 6.68 5.12 -33.44
CA HIS A 6 6.89 5.03 -34.88
C HIS A 6 7.78 3.83 -35.30
N LEU A 7 8.53 3.24 -34.38
CA LEU A 7 9.48 2.16 -34.68
C LEU A 7 8.82 0.84 -35.11
N ILE A 8 7.53 0.65 -34.86
CA ILE A 8 6.79 -0.54 -35.33
C ILE A 8 6.71 -0.65 -36.86
N LYS A 9 7.09 0.42 -37.58
CA LYS A 9 7.07 0.48 -39.05
C LYS A 9 8.42 0.16 -39.71
N VAL A 10 9.48 -0.03 -38.91
CA VAL A 10 10.83 -0.26 -39.41
C VAL A 10 10.98 -1.71 -39.88
N LYS A 11 11.67 -1.94 -41.00
CA LYS A 11 11.90 -3.30 -41.52
C LYS A 11 13.10 -3.97 -40.86
N LYS A 12 13.05 -5.29 -40.74
CA LYS A 12 14.16 -6.13 -40.21
C LYS A 12 15.45 -5.90 -41.01
N LYS A 13 15.36 -5.82 -42.34
CA LYS A 13 16.51 -5.56 -43.23
C LYS A 13 17.13 -4.17 -43.01
N GLU A 14 16.32 -3.14 -42.80
CA GLU A 14 16.77 -1.75 -42.64
C GLU A 14 17.58 -1.52 -41.35
N VAL A 15 17.34 -2.34 -40.31
CA VAL A 15 18.11 -2.32 -39.06
C VAL A 15 19.29 -3.30 -39.07
N GLY A 16 19.60 -3.90 -40.22
CA GLY A 16 20.77 -4.76 -40.41
C GLY A 16 20.66 -6.17 -39.84
N LEU A 17 19.44 -6.70 -39.63
CA LEU A 17 19.27 -8.12 -39.29
C LEU A 17 19.70 -9.02 -40.47
N PRO A 18 20.21 -10.23 -40.21
CA PRO A 18 20.66 -11.14 -41.27
C PRO A 18 19.49 -11.78 -42.02
N HIS A 19 19.75 -12.20 -43.26
CA HIS A 19 18.86 -13.11 -43.96
C HIS A 19 18.81 -14.47 -43.24
N ILE A 20 17.68 -15.18 -43.29
CA ILE A 20 17.46 -16.43 -42.55
C ILE A 20 18.53 -17.51 -42.83
N SER A 21 19.12 -17.51 -44.03
CA SER A 21 20.22 -18.43 -44.40
C SER A 21 21.53 -18.16 -43.67
N GLU A 22 21.74 -16.93 -43.19
CA GLU A 22 22.93 -16.47 -42.48
C GLU A 22 22.69 -16.32 -40.96
N ALA A 23 21.43 -16.48 -40.54
CA ALA A 23 21.03 -16.34 -39.16
C ALA A 23 21.41 -17.57 -38.32
N THR A 24 21.86 -17.31 -37.09
CA THR A 24 22.02 -18.35 -36.06
C THR A 24 20.67 -18.92 -35.62
N GLU A 25 20.66 -20.11 -35.04
CA GLU A 25 19.43 -20.72 -34.49
C GLU A 25 18.75 -19.84 -33.43
N ARG A 26 19.53 -19.09 -32.66
CA ARG A 26 19.02 -18.12 -31.69
C ARG A 26 18.28 -16.97 -32.37
N GLN A 27 18.86 -16.41 -33.43
CA GLN A 27 18.24 -15.32 -34.20
C GLN A 27 16.95 -15.78 -34.86
N LYS A 28 16.94 -16.98 -35.46
CA LYS A 28 15.73 -17.58 -36.05
C LYS A 28 14.62 -17.74 -35.02
N ARG A 29 14.94 -18.31 -33.85
CA ARG A 29 13.99 -18.53 -32.76
C ARG A 29 13.39 -17.23 -32.20
N ASP A 30 14.20 -16.19 -32.08
CA ASP A 30 13.77 -14.89 -31.53
C ASP A 30 13.18 -13.96 -32.61
N GLY A 31 13.05 -14.41 -33.88
CA GLY A 31 12.54 -13.59 -34.98
C GLY A 31 13.50 -12.47 -35.42
N MET A 32 14.78 -12.57 -35.06
CA MET A 32 15.84 -11.59 -35.36
C MET A 32 16.56 -11.91 -36.68
N CYS A 33 15.79 -12.24 -37.71
CA CYS A 33 16.23 -12.45 -39.10
C CYS A 33 15.05 -12.21 -40.04
N TRP A 34 15.32 -12.08 -41.34
CA TRP A 34 14.27 -11.92 -42.36
C TRP A 34 14.46 -12.93 -43.49
N GLU A 35 13.35 -13.35 -44.09
CA GLU A 35 13.33 -14.10 -45.36
C GLU A 35 12.88 -13.17 -46.50
N LYS A 36 11.88 -12.31 -46.24
CA LYS A 36 11.41 -11.28 -47.17
C LYS A 36 11.86 -9.90 -46.72
N GLU A 37 12.24 -9.06 -47.68
CA GLU A 37 12.82 -7.74 -47.39
C GLU A 37 11.83 -6.76 -46.73
N ASP A 38 10.53 -6.99 -46.88
CA ASP A 38 9.45 -6.15 -46.37
C ASP A 38 8.98 -6.52 -44.95
N GLU A 39 9.57 -7.54 -44.32
CA GLU A 39 9.24 -7.94 -42.95
C GLU A 39 9.53 -6.82 -41.95
N LEU A 40 8.51 -6.46 -41.15
CA LEU A 40 8.61 -5.48 -40.09
C LEU A 40 9.34 -6.05 -38.87
N TYR A 41 10.11 -5.20 -38.19
CA TYR A 41 10.73 -5.55 -36.92
C TYR A 41 9.66 -5.93 -35.89
N ASN A 42 9.86 -7.05 -35.19
CA ASN A 42 8.89 -7.63 -34.25
C ASN A 42 7.49 -7.79 -34.88
N ASP A 43 7.43 -8.06 -36.18
CA ASP A 43 6.22 -8.26 -36.99
C ASP A 43 5.22 -7.09 -36.89
N GLY A 44 5.73 -5.88 -36.62
CA GLY A 44 4.93 -4.66 -36.44
C GLY A 44 4.22 -4.55 -35.09
N GLY A 45 4.46 -5.49 -34.17
CA GLY A 45 3.94 -5.46 -32.81
C GLY A 45 4.72 -4.53 -31.89
N ALA A 46 4.09 -4.09 -30.79
CA ALA A 46 4.73 -3.28 -29.75
C ALA A 46 5.91 -4.02 -29.11
N PHE A 47 7.01 -3.30 -28.85
CA PHE A 47 8.20 -3.85 -28.21
C PHE A 47 8.92 -2.82 -27.34
N LYS A 48 9.87 -3.31 -26.55
CA LYS A 48 10.89 -2.48 -25.91
C LYS A 48 12.27 -3.06 -26.15
N ILE A 49 13.27 -2.20 -26.34
CA ILE A 49 14.67 -2.59 -26.45
C ILE A 49 15.45 -1.88 -25.37
N THR A 50 16.21 -2.63 -24.58
CA THR A 50 16.99 -2.13 -23.46
C THR A 50 18.47 -2.41 -23.68
N ALA A 51 19.30 -1.39 -23.52
CA ALA A 51 20.75 -1.51 -23.36
C ALA A 51 21.12 -1.14 -21.92
N ARG A 52 22.03 -1.90 -21.31
CA ARG A 52 22.52 -1.63 -19.96
C ARG A 52 23.97 -2.09 -19.77
N THR A 53 24.68 -1.49 -18.83
CA THR A 53 26.07 -1.87 -18.48
C THR A 53 26.18 -2.25 -17.00
N SER A 54 27.37 -2.65 -16.52
CA SER A 54 27.63 -2.82 -15.07
C SER A 54 27.92 -1.49 -14.36
N GLU A 55 28.06 -0.39 -15.09
CA GLU A 55 28.40 0.95 -14.58
C GLU A 55 27.18 1.72 -14.06
N GLY A 56 25.99 1.14 -14.10
CA GLY A 56 24.75 1.80 -13.70
C GLY A 56 24.02 2.53 -14.82
N ILE A 57 24.43 2.34 -16.08
CA ILE A 57 23.76 2.95 -17.24
C ILE A 57 22.70 1.99 -17.78
N ILE A 58 21.46 2.47 -17.92
CA ILE A 58 20.36 1.76 -18.56
C ILE A 58 19.57 2.71 -19.48
N VAL A 59 19.35 2.28 -20.72
CA VAL A 59 18.58 3.02 -21.73
C VAL A 59 17.57 2.07 -22.37
N THR A 60 16.30 2.47 -22.35
CA THR A 60 15.21 1.70 -22.98
C THR A 60 14.44 2.55 -23.98
N LEU A 61 14.24 1.99 -25.17
CA LEU A 61 13.31 2.45 -26.20
C LEU A 61 11.99 1.68 -26.06
N ILE A 62 10.84 2.36 -26.19
CA ILE A 62 9.51 1.72 -26.17
C ILE A 62 8.78 2.09 -27.46
N ALA A 63 8.42 1.09 -28.25
CA ALA A 63 7.72 1.24 -29.53
C ALA A 63 6.19 1.15 -29.36
N ASP A 64 5.65 1.88 -28.39
CA ASP A 64 4.22 2.01 -28.09
C ASP A 64 4.00 3.23 -27.17
N ASN A 65 2.76 3.70 -27.03
CA ASN A 65 2.41 4.82 -26.15
C ASN A 65 1.41 4.47 -25.03
N TYR A 66 1.06 3.20 -24.85
CA TYR A 66 0.26 2.73 -23.73
C TYR A 66 1.02 2.93 -22.41
N TYR A 67 0.41 3.66 -21.48
CA TYR A 67 1.00 4.05 -20.20
C TYR A 67 1.50 2.87 -19.34
N GLY A 68 0.96 1.67 -19.54
CA GLY A 68 1.41 0.47 -18.84
C GLY A 68 2.88 0.13 -19.14
N TYR A 69 3.36 0.39 -20.36
CA TYR A 69 4.77 0.17 -20.71
C TYR A 69 5.68 1.12 -19.94
N SER A 70 5.36 2.42 -19.90
CA SER A 70 6.11 3.41 -19.13
C SER A 70 6.13 3.05 -17.64
N LYS A 71 4.98 2.67 -17.06
CA LYS A 71 4.88 2.23 -15.66
C LYS A 71 5.79 1.02 -15.38
N LYS A 72 5.76 0.00 -16.24
CA LYS A 72 6.55 -1.22 -16.08
C LYS A 72 8.03 -1.02 -16.39
N GLU A 73 8.37 -0.02 -17.20
CA GLU A 73 9.76 0.29 -17.51
C GLU A 73 10.45 1.03 -16.35
N VAL A 74 9.76 1.95 -15.67
CA VAL A 74 10.25 2.51 -14.41
C VAL A 74 10.54 1.40 -13.40
N LYS A 75 9.63 0.42 -13.27
CA LYS A 75 9.86 -0.78 -12.43
C LYS A 75 11.12 -1.54 -12.82
N THR A 76 11.36 -1.73 -14.13
CA THR A 76 12.55 -2.43 -14.64
C THR A 76 13.84 -1.67 -14.28
N GLN A 77 13.85 -0.34 -14.39
CA GLN A 77 15.03 0.47 -14.06
C GLN A 77 15.31 0.51 -12.56
N ILE A 78 14.27 0.59 -11.71
CA ILE A 78 14.43 0.46 -10.26
C ILE A 78 15.00 -0.93 -9.92
N SER A 79 14.50 -2.00 -10.55
CA SER A 79 15.02 -3.36 -10.35
C SER A 79 16.49 -3.48 -10.78
N TYR A 80 16.87 -2.87 -11.90
CA TYR A 80 18.26 -2.82 -12.33
C TYR A 80 19.15 -2.07 -11.32
N ALA A 81 18.70 -0.92 -10.81
CA ALA A 81 19.44 -0.17 -9.80
C ALA A 81 19.59 -0.95 -8.49
N ALA A 82 18.53 -1.61 -8.02
CA ALA A 82 18.56 -2.45 -6.82
C ALA A 82 19.58 -3.60 -6.95
N ASN A 83 19.61 -4.27 -8.11
CA ASN A 83 20.57 -5.34 -8.38
C ASN A 83 22.04 -4.88 -8.35
N LEU A 84 22.33 -3.64 -8.77
CA LEU A 84 23.68 -3.10 -8.72
C LEU A 84 24.06 -2.55 -7.35
N LEU A 85 23.10 -1.96 -6.63
CA LEU A 85 23.34 -1.37 -5.31
C LEU A 85 23.62 -2.44 -4.24
N GLY A 86 22.90 -3.56 -4.29
CA GLY A 86 22.93 -4.59 -3.24
C GLY A 86 22.18 -4.17 -1.97
N ASN A 87 21.85 -5.16 -1.12
CA ASN A 87 21.11 -5.00 0.14
C ASN A 87 19.73 -4.31 0.03
N VAL A 88 19.18 -4.21 -1.18
CA VAL A 88 17.83 -3.74 -1.45
C VAL A 88 17.20 -4.60 -2.54
N GLU A 89 15.88 -4.64 -2.57
CA GLU A 89 15.12 -5.38 -3.57
C GLU A 89 14.02 -4.52 -4.19
N GLU A 90 13.74 -4.80 -5.46
CA GLU A 90 12.58 -4.28 -6.16
C GLU A 90 11.56 -5.41 -6.26
N GLU A 91 10.34 -5.18 -5.78
CA GLU A 91 9.35 -6.24 -5.66
C GLU A 91 8.07 -5.94 -6.42
N HIS A 92 7.43 -6.99 -6.94
CA HIS A 92 6.05 -6.91 -7.38
C HIS A 92 5.14 -7.40 -6.26
N ALA A 93 4.93 -6.55 -5.26
CA ALA A 93 4.22 -6.89 -4.04
C ALA A 93 3.07 -5.92 -3.76
N GLY A 94 2.11 -6.41 -2.98
CA GLY A 94 1.14 -5.57 -2.28
C GLY A 94 1.32 -5.75 -0.78
N GLY A 95 0.77 -4.83 0.01
CA GLY A 95 0.81 -4.93 1.45
C GLY A 95 -0.23 -4.04 2.11
N ALA A 96 -0.40 -4.23 3.41
CA ALA A 96 -1.26 -3.40 4.25
C ALA A 96 -0.76 -3.43 5.70
N ILE A 97 -0.96 -2.35 6.44
CA ILE A 97 -0.90 -2.39 7.90
C ILE A 97 -2.35 -2.56 8.38
N ALA A 98 -2.64 -3.69 9.02
CA ALA A 98 -3.97 -4.03 9.49
C ALA A 98 -4.08 -3.78 10.99
N PHE A 99 -5.02 -2.93 11.39
CA PHE A 99 -5.31 -2.64 12.79
C PHE A 99 -6.54 -3.43 13.23
N PRO A 100 -6.45 -4.31 14.25
CA PRO A 100 -7.60 -5.01 14.81
C PRO A 100 -8.69 -4.02 15.21
N SER A 101 -9.93 -4.33 14.82
CA SER A 101 -11.08 -3.47 15.11
C SER A 101 -12.24 -4.30 15.65
N TYR A 102 -12.94 -3.73 16.62
CA TYR A 102 -13.95 -4.41 17.42
C TYR A 102 -15.27 -3.64 17.37
N ASN A 103 -16.38 -4.37 17.34
CA ASN A 103 -17.70 -3.79 17.58
C ASN A 103 -17.92 -3.71 19.08
N LEU A 104 -17.95 -2.48 19.61
CA LEU A 104 -18.12 -2.22 21.04
C LEU A 104 -19.60 -2.07 21.43
N GLY A 105 -20.53 -2.17 20.47
CA GLY A 105 -21.96 -2.01 20.71
C GLY A 105 -22.33 -0.56 21.07
N ASP A 106 -23.19 -0.41 22.07
CA ASP A 106 -23.77 0.88 22.46
C ASP A 106 -23.03 1.56 23.62
N GLY A 107 -22.10 0.88 24.29
CA GLY A 107 -21.36 1.44 25.41
C GLY A 107 -19.99 0.81 25.59
N PHE A 108 -19.01 1.61 26.02
CA PHE A 108 -17.63 1.17 26.22
C PHE A 108 -16.96 1.94 27.35
N ALA A 109 -16.37 1.22 28.31
CA ALA A 109 -15.71 1.80 29.49
C ALA A 109 -14.40 1.07 29.87
N ASP A 110 -14.20 -0.14 29.37
CA ASP A 110 -13.10 -1.01 29.82
C ASP A 110 -11.90 -0.91 28.88
N TRP A 111 -11.04 0.06 29.17
CA TRP A 111 -9.79 0.28 28.43
C TRP A 111 -8.69 -0.72 28.78
N ASN A 112 -8.78 -1.37 29.94
CA ASN A 112 -7.74 -2.30 30.41
C ASN A 112 -7.61 -3.54 29.52
N GLN A 113 -8.63 -3.84 28.71
CA GLN A 113 -8.56 -4.88 27.69
C GLN A 113 -7.59 -4.55 26.54
N PHE A 114 -7.23 -3.28 26.37
CA PHE A 114 -6.46 -2.80 25.22
C PHE A 114 -5.30 -1.85 25.58
N ALA A 115 -5.23 -1.39 26.83
CA ALA A 115 -4.14 -0.61 27.37
C ALA A 115 -3.07 -1.54 27.95
N GLU A 116 -2.13 -1.98 27.10
CA GLU A 116 -0.93 -2.70 27.59
C GLU A 116 0.05 -1.75 28.28
N ASN A 117 -0.08 -0.43 28.03
CA ASN A 117 0.67 0.62 28.71
C ASN A 117 -0.21 1.37 29.71
N HIS A 118 0.35 1.72 30.87
CA HIS A 118 -0.33 2.51 31.89
C HIS A 118 -0.26 4.02 31.60
N LEU A 119 -0.25 4.40 30.31
CA LEU A 119 -0.08 5.79 29.94
C LEU A 119 -1.33 6.59 30.32
N THR A 120 -1.11 7.69 31.01
CA THR A 120 -2.15 8.61 31.45
C THR A 120 -2.33 9.77 30.46
N PHE A 121 -3.47 10.45 30.53
CA PHE A 121 -3.72 11.66 29.75
C PHE A 121 -2.66 12.74 30.00
N ASP A 122 -2.28 12.95 31.25
CA ASP A 122 -1.30 13.97 31.64
C ASP A 122 0.08 13.68 31.04
N GLU A 123 0.51 12.42 31.01
CA GLU A 123 1.76 12.00 30.35
C GLU A 123 1.70 12.19 28.84
N MET A 124 0.57 11.84 28.21
CA MET A 124 0.35 12.07 26.78
C MET A 124 0.41 13.56 26.43
N VAL A 125 -0.21 14.44 27.23
CA VAL A 125 -0.12 15.90 27.04
C VAL A 125 1.33 16.37 27.25
N GLY A 126 2.05 15.83 28.23
CA GLY A 126 3.47 16.12 28.45
C GLY A 126 4.34 15.80 27.22
N MET A 127 4.08 14.69 26.55
CA MET A 127 4.83 14.27 25.35
C MET A 127 4.39 15.00 24.08
N TYR A 128 3.08 15.22 23.91
CA TYR A 128 2.48 15.60 22.63
C TYR A 128 1.69 16.92 22.67
N GLY A 129 1.75 17.70 23.74
CA GLY A 129 1.00 18.95 23.89
C GLY A 129 1.27 20.00 22.80
N HIS A 130 2.40 19.91 22.09
CA HIS A 130 2.68 20.79 20.95
C HIS A 130 1.70 20.59 19.78
N ILE A 131 1.17 19.39 19.55
CA ILE A 131 0.15 19.10 18.51
C ILE A 131 -1.29 19.20 19.01
N MET A 132 -1.48 19.31 20.33
CA MET A 132 -2.80 19.28 20.98
C MET A 132 -3.18 20.65 21.53
N GLU A 133 -4.47 20.97 21.49
CA GLU A 133 -5.09 22.06 22.25
C GLU A 133 -5.81 21.44 23.44
N GLU A 134 -5.23 21.60 24.64
CA GLU A 134 -5.81 21.08 25.89
C GLU A 134 -7.00 21.93 26.31
N MET A 135 -8.08 21.25 26.68
CA MET A 135 -9.33 21.86 27.12
C MET A 135 -9.45 21.77 28.65
N PRO A 136 -10.00 22.79 29.32
CA PRO A 136 -10.06 22.84 30.78
C PRO A 136 -10.83 21.66 31.40
N GLU A 137 -11.75 21.05 30.66
CA GLU A 137 -12.53 19.88 31.07
C GLU A 137 -11.71 18.58 31.15
N GLY A 138 -10.44 18.58 30.73
CA GLY A 138 -9.55 17.41 30.82
C GLY A 138 -9.61 16.48 29.62
N TYR A 139 -9.73 17.06 28.43
CA TYR A 139 -9.55 16.39 27.15
C TYR A 139 -8.74 17.32 26.23
N ALA A 140 -8.31 16.86 25.06
CA ALA A 140 -7.63 17.72 24.10
C ALA A 140 -8.16 17.52 22.68
N ILE A 141 -7.94 18.52 21.83
CA ILE A 141 -8.31 18.49 20.41
C ILE A 141 -7.04 18.62 19.59
N ASP A 142 -6.88 17.82 18.54
CA ASP A 142 -5.73 17.98 17.63
C ASP A 142 -5.79 19.34 16.93
N LYS A 143 -4.65 20.05 16.87
CA LYS A 143 -4.57 21.39 16.29
C LYS A 143 -4.79 21.41 14.77
N THR A 144 -4.39 20.34 14.09
CA THR A 144 -4.49 20.17 12.64
C THR A 144 -5.83 19.56 12.25
N TYR A 145 -6.24 18.51 12.96
CA TYR A 145 -7.43 17.71 12.68
C TYR A 145 -8.46 17.87 13.80
N ARG A 146 -9.31 18.89 13.68
CA ARG A 146 -10.29 19.26 14.71
C ARG A 146 -11.33 18.18 15.02
N ASP A 147 -11.42 17.14 14.20
CA ASP A 147 -12.25 15.95 14.40
C ASP A 147 -11.55 14.85 15.22
N ILE A 148 -10.28 15.02 15.60
CA ILE A 148 -9.56 14.13 16.51
C ILE A 148 -9.61 14.71 17.93
N ILE A 149 -10.14 13.90 18.85
CA ILE A 149 -10.32 14.27 20.25
C ILE A 149 -9.56 13.27 21.11
N TYR A 150 -8.62 13.77 21.91
CA TYR A 150 -7.89 12.99 22.88
C TYR A 150 -8.66 12.99 24.20
N VAL A 151 -8.99 11.81 24.70
CA VAL A 151 -9.79 11.63 25.90
C VAL A 151 -8.98 10.86 26.96
N PRO A 152 -9.26 11.06 28.26
CA PRO A 152 -8.51 10.36 29.29
C PRO A 152 -8.80 8.87 29.33
N GLU A 153 -7.89 8.12 29.95
CA GLU A 153 -7.94 6.67 30.13
C GLU A 153 -9.16 6.18 30.92
N SER A 154 -9.84 7.05 31.66
CA SER A 154 -11.08 6.75 32.41
C SER A 154 -12.37 7.01 31.62
N SER A 155 -12.27 7.31 30.32
CA SER A 155 -13.43 7.75 29.53
C SER A 155 -14.45 6.64 29.27
N VAL A 156 -15.72 6.95 29.44
CA VAL A 156 -16.86 6.07 29.19
C VAL A 156 -17.66 6.60 28.00
N PHE A 157 -17.84 5.76 26.99
CA PHE A 157 -18.66 6.03 25.82
C PHE A 157 -20.05 5.46 26.01
N ASN A 158 -21.06 6.26 25.67
CA ASN A 158 -22.44 5.82 25.63
C ASN A 158 -23.12 6.38 24.37
N LEU A 159 -23.52 5.47 23.49
CA LEU A 159 -24.18 5.75 22.23
C LEU A 159 -25.63 6.20 22.41
N VAL A 160 -26.34 5.61 23.38
CA VAL A 160 -27.73 5.94 23.70
C VAL A 160 -27.84 7.39 24.19
N ASP A 161 -26.97 7.77 25.13
CA ASP A 161 -26.93 9.12 25.68
C ASP A 161 -26.16 10.12 24.79
N GLN A 162 -25.49 9.63 23.75
CA GLN A 162 -24.60 10.39 22.85
C GLN A 162 -23.54 11.18 23.62
N LYS A 163 -22.86 10.52 24.56
CA LYS A 163 -21.85 11.17 25.43
C LYS A 163 -20.58 10.34 25.56
N VAL A 164 -19.48 11.07 25.74
CA VAL A 164 -18.21 10.57 26.27
C VAL A 164 -18.00 11.27 27.61
N SER A 165 -17.85 10.53 28.69
CA SER A 165 -17.77 11.06 30.05
C SER A 165 -16.58 10.51 30.81
N TRP A 166 -16.00 11.30 31.69
CA TRP A 166 -14.90 10.89 32.55
C TRP A 166 -14.99 11.64 33.88
N GLU A 167 -14.20 11.18 34.85
CA GLU A 167 -14.04 11.84 36.14
C GLU A 167 -12.66 12.47 36.23
N LYS A 168 -12.60 13.72 36.69
CA LYS A 168 -11.36 14.45 36.98
C LYS A 168 -11.53 15.19 38.30
N GLN A 169 -10.67 14.88 39.28
CA GLN A 169 -10.70 15.50 40.62
C GLN A 169 -12.11 15.45 41.27
N ASP A 170 -12.72 14.26 41.31
CA ASP A 170 -14.05 14.01 41.88
C ASP A 170 -15.21 14.80 41.22
N LYS A 171 -14.98 15.33 40.01
CA LYS A 171 -16.00 15.98 39.18
C LYS A 171 -16.20 15.22 37.88
N ALA A 172 -17.46 14.96 37.56
CA ALA A 172 -17.86 14.34 36.30
C ALA A 172 -17.89 15.39 35.18
N PHE A 173 -17.18 15.10 34.09
CA PHE A 173 -17.19 15.87 32.85
C PHE A 173 -17.76 15.03 31.71
N SER A 174 -18.32 15.69 30.71
CA SER A 174 -18.77 15.00 29.50
C SER A 174 -18.74 15.90 28.28
N ILE A 175 -18.48 15.29 27.13
CA ILE A 175 -18.63 15.89 25.81
C ILE A 175 -19.61 15.10 24.97
N ARG A 176 -20.16 15.74 23.95
CA ARG A 176 -21.05 15.08 23.00
C ARG A 176 -20.28 14.07 22.15
N LEU A 177 -20.81 12.85 22.08
CA LEU A 177 -20.35 11.83 21.14
C LEU A 177 -20.83 12.20 19.73
N ASN A 178 -19.90 12.41 18.80
CA ASN A 178 -20.16 12.92 17.46
C ASN A 178 -19.67 11.93 16.39
N PRO A 179 -20.50 11.59 15.39
CA PRO A 179 -20.12 10.63 14.36
C PRO A 179 -19.01 11.10 13.43
N LYS A 180 -18.70 12.41 13.41
CA LYS A 180 -17.57 12.95 12.66
C LYS A 180 -16.26 12.85 13.42
N CYS A 181 -16.30 12.64 14.74
CA CYS A 181 -15.11 12.66 15.57
C CYS A 181 -14.53 11.26 15.78
N THR A 182 -13.21 11.19 15.91
CA THR A 182 -12.48 10.02 16.37
C THR A 182 -11.87 10.33 17.73
N TYR A 183 -12.15 9.48 18.70
CA TYR A 183 -11.69 9.64 20.07
C TYR A 183 -10.49 8.73 20.31
N ILE A 184 -9.42 9.27 20.88
CA ILE A 184 -8.16 8.56 21.06
C ILE A 184 -7.83 8.52 22.55
N SER A 185 -7.61 7.33 23.10
CA SER A 185 -7.10 7.16 24.46
C SER A 185 -5.58 7.39 24.53
N PRO A 186 -5.00 7.60 25.72
CA PRO A 186 -3.56 7.77 25.85
C PRO A 186 -2.76 6.59 25.28
N ALA A 187 -3.25 5.36 25.45
CA ALA A 187 -2.65 4.15 24.87
C ALA A 187 -2.73 4.08 23.33
N GLY A 188 -3.39 5.04 22.67
CA GLY A 188 -3.54 5.12 21.22
C GLY A 188 -4.74 4.35 20.65
N TYR A 189 -5.57 3.75 21.52
CA TYR A 189 -6.79 3.06 21.09
C TYR A 189 -7.82 4.07 20.60
N LYS A 190 -8.48 3.76 19.48
CA LYS A 190 -9.37 4.69 18.80
C LYS A 190 -10.81 4.21 18.92
N VAL A 191 -11.71 5.11 19.26
CA VAL A 191 -13.16 4.85 19.28
C VAL A 191 -13.85 5.82 18.34
N ARG A 192 -14.76 5.32 17.51
CA ARG A 192 -15.60 6.15 16.63
C ARG A 192 -16.99 5.58 16.50
N MET A 193 -17.95 6.43 16.17
CA MET A 193 -19.26 5.95 15.75
C MET A 193 -19.19 5.46 14.30
N SER A 194 -19.84 4.35 14.02
CA SER A 194 -19.97 3.81 12.67
C SER A 194 -21.42 3.46 12.40
N LYS A 195 -21.95 3.95 11.27
CA LYS A 195 -23.26 3.52 10.81
C LYS A 195 -23.14 2.11 10.22
N ASN A 196 -24.02 1.22 10.63
CA ASN A 196 -24.09 -0.11 10.04
C ASN A 196 -24.46 0.02 8.55
N PRO A 197 -23.70 -0.59 7.63
CA PRO A 197 -24.00 -0.49 6.19
C PRO A 197 -25.28 -1.21 5.77
N TYR A 198 -25.73 -2.21 6.54
CA TYR A 198 -26.86 -3.08 6.15
C TYR A 198 -28.14 -2.82 6.96
N VAL A 199 -28.04 -2.17 8.12
CA VAL A 199 -29.16 -1.95 9.04
C VAL A 199 -29.14 -0.48 9.47
N PRO A 200 -30.29 0.20 9.68
CA PRO A 200 -30.33 1.59 10.13
C PRO A 200 -29.96 1.75 11.61
N SER A 201 -28.84 1.17 12.04
CA SER A 201 -28.29 1.27 13.39
C SER A 201 -26.89 1.87 13.39
N TRP A 202 -26.54 2.47 14.52
CA TRP A 202 -25.19 2.94 14.83
C TRP A 202 -24.53 2.00 15.82
N ARG A 203 -23.21 1.99 15.84
CA ARG A 203 -22.40 1.25 16.81
C ARG A 203 -21.10 1.98 17.08
N LEU A 204 -20.50 1.71 18.21
CA LEU A 204 -19.12 2.08 18.50
C LEU A 204 -18.17 1.07 17.86
N ILE A 205 -17.16 1.57 17.14
CA ILE A 205 -16.05 0.77 16.63
C ILE A 205 -14.79 1.20 17.36
N GLY A 206 -14.18 0.23 18.03
CA GLY A 206 -12.86 0.35 18.61
C GLY A 206 -11.80 -0.14 17.64
N THR A 207 -10.65 0.52 17.58
CA THR A 207 -9.50 0.10 16.76
C THR A 207 -8.24 0.17 17.63
N ALA A 208 -7.52 -0.96 17.71
CA ALA A 208 -6.29 -1.06 18.47
C ALA A 208 -5.19 -0.14 17.89
N ALA A 209 -4.30 0.31 18.77
CA ALA A 209 -3.16 1.15 18.39
C ALA A 209 -2.10 0.36 17.61
N GLU A 210 -1.90 -0.90 17.99
CA GLU A 210 -0.94 -1.80 17.34
C GLU A 210 -1.55 -2.42 16.08
N GLY A 211 -0.77 -2.43 15.00
CA GLY A 211 -1.16 -2.98 13.72
C GLY A 211 -0.19 -4.06 13.25
N THR A 212 -0.69 -5.04 12.50
CA THR A 212 0.12 -6.06 11.85
C THR A 212 0.52 -5.60 10.45
N PHE A 213 1.83 -5.59 10.17
CA PHE A 213 2.33 -5.35 8.82
C PHE A 213 2.21 -6.63 7.97
N CYS A 214 1.33 -6.59 6.98
CA CYS A 214 1.09 -7.67 6.04
C CYS A 214 1.81 -7.37 4.72
N HIS A 215 2.70 -8.26 4.30
CA HIS A 215 3.42 -8.18 3.04
C HIS A 215 3.09 -9.37 2.15
N LYS A 216 2.66 -9.12 0.91
CA LYS A 216 2.26 -10.16 -0.03
C LYS A 216 3.09 -10.10 -1.32
N LEU A 217 4.09 -10.97 -1.36
CA LEU A 217 5.03 -11.14 -2.46
C LEU A 217 4.44 -11.99 -3.60
N HIS A 218 4.94 -11.76 -4.82
CA HIS A 218 4.83 -12.68 -5.97
C HIS A 218 3.43 -13.23 -6.27
N CYS A 219 2.44 -12.35 -6.40
CA CYS A 219 1.10 -12.76 -6.82
C CYS A 219 0.98 -12.80 -8.34
N PHE A 220 0.71 -14.00 -8.88
CA PHE A 220 0.30 -14.14 -10.28
C PHE A 220 -1.06 -13.48 -10.52
N GLY A 221 -1.32 -13.08 -11.77
CA GLY A 221 -2.57 -12.42 -12.16
C GLY A 221 -3.80 -13.22 -11.73
N GLY A 222 -4.69 -12.60 -10.95
CA GLY A 222 -5.93 -13.21 -10.46
C GLY A 222 -5.95 -13.54 -8.95
N TRP A 223 -4.81 -13.58 -8.26
CA TRP A 223 -4.75 -13.90 -6.82
C TRP A 223 -5.02 -12.68 -5.93
N LYS A 224 -6.30 -12.29 -5.82
CA LYS A 224 -6.76 -11.29 -4.82
C LYS A 224 -6.96 -11.95 -3.45
N ILE A 225 -6.75 -11.17 -2.38
CA ILE A 225 -6.95 -11.54 -0.98
C ILE A 225 -8.47 -11.61 -0.71
N GLY A 226 -9.13 -12.62 -1.28
CA GLY A 226 -10.59 -12.80 -1.18
C GLY A 226 -11.02 -13.80 -0.12
N ASN A 227 -10.17 -14.76 0.27
CA ASN A 227 -10.47 -15.77 1.28
C ASN A 227 -9.16 -16.25 1.91
N PHE A 228 -8.88 -15.84 3.15
CA PHE A 228 -7.81 -16.40 3.96
C PHE A 228 -8.34 -17.66 4.66
N GLN A 229 -8.09 -18.85 4.10
CA GLN A 229 -7.93 -20.06 4.91
C GLN A 229 -6.42 -20.25 5.11
N VAL A 230 -5.97 -20.11 6.35
CA VAL A 230 -4.58 -20.32 6.75
C VAL A 230 -4.30 -21.82 6.64
N HIS A 231 -3.80 -22.28 5.50
CA HIS A 231 -3.00 -23.50 5.37
C HIS A 231 -2.37 -23.55 3.97
N GLN A 232 -1.08 -23.23 3.85
CA GLN A 232 -0.09 -24.07 3.18
C GLN A 232 1.29 -23.40 3.14
N ARG A 233 2.30 -24.16 3.58
CA ARG A 233 3.73 -23.83 3.53
C ARG A 233 4.18 -23.79 2.07
N CYS A 234 4.81 -22.70 1.62
CA CYS A 234 5.51 -22.68 0.34
C CYS A 234 7.00 -22.98 0.56
N HIS A 235 7.41 -24.20 0.20
CA HIS A 235 8.80 -24.52 -0.09
C HIS A 235 9.13 -24.16 -1.55
N HIS A 236 10.24 -23.45 -1.73
CA HIS A 236 11.12 -23.39 -2.92
C HIS A 236 10.47 -23.35 -4.31
N LEU A 237 10.60 -22.22 -5.01
CA LEU A 237 10.81 -22.22 -6.47
C LEU A 237 11.40 -20.87 -6.93
N TRP A 238 12.69 -20.88 -7.22
CA TRP A 238 13.33 -19.90 -8.11
C TRP A 238 12.65 -19.96 -9.47
N SER A 239 12.24 -18.82 -10.03
CA SER A 239 11.79 -18.76 -11.43
C SER A 239 12.35 -17.54 -12.15
N VAL A 240 13.11 -17.86 -13.20
CA VAL A 240 13.61 -16.97 -14.24
C VAL A 240 12.41 -16.41 -15.01
N PHE A 241 12.28 -15.09 -15.07
CA PHE A 241 11.30 -14.42 -15.93
C PHE A 241 11.65 -14.67 -17.41
N HIS A 242 10.94 -15.58 -18.07
CA HIS A 242 10.69 -15.49 -19.51
C HIS A 242 9.28 -14.94 -19.71
N CYS A 243 9.18 -13.62 -19.84
CA CYS A 243 7.98 -13.02 -20.41
C CYS A 243 8.09 -13.20 -21.92
N ARG A 244 7.50 -14.29 -22.45
CA ARG A 244 7.10 -14.30 -23.86
C ARG A 244 5.97 -13.28 -23.99
N LEU A 245 6.25 -12.19 -24.71
CA LEU A 245 5.23 -11.38 -25.37
C LEU A 245 4.70 -12.16 -26.58
#